data_AF-A0A2V8N904-F1
#
_entry.id   AF-A0A2V8N904-F1
#
_cell.length_a   1.000
_cell.length_b   1.000
_cell.length_c   1.000
_cell.angle_alpha   90.00
_cell.angle_beta   90.00
_cell.angle_gamma   90.00
#
_symmetry.space_group_name_H-M   'P 1'
#
loop_
_entity.id
_entity.type
_entity.pdbx_description
1 polymer ?
#
loop_
_entity_poly.entity_id
_entity_poly.type
_entity_poly.pdbx_seq_one_letter_code
_entity_poly.pdbx_strand_id
1 'polypeptide(L)'
;MDAKFHPAIAAIQSGDVDRLRALVSEDPTLATSRSSASHPTLLQCLVLSGRDAPNKIEMAQVLINAGADLNGPLGACGSCNNVETAALLLDCGAAINGSGGWSPLEEALYWNSRDVIDLLLQRGASICNLRIAAGLGRTDVIQSFFSSDCSLKPEAGTINWPWGDLKVIEHSNFDREGKDKLAAKFASWTNDRQSIINNACVYACTATSVLRNSSYKKVHR
;
A
#
# COMPACT_ATOMS: atom_id res chain seq x y z
N MET A 1 16.03 -8.35 4.30
CA MET A 1 16.88 -7.15 4.20
C MET A 1 18.36 -7.51 4.33
N ASP A 2 19.22 -6.90 3.52
CA ASP A 2 20.68 -7.16 3.49
C ASP A 2 21.37 -6.85 4.84
N ALA A 3 22.49 -7.52 5.11
CA ALA A 3 23.20 -7.43 6.40
C ALA A 3 23.59 -6.01 6.81
N LYS A 4 23.89 -5.13 5.83
CA LYS A 4 24.25 -3.73 6.10
C LYS A 4 23.16 -2.95 6.84
N PHE A 5 21.90 -3.34 6.70
CA PHE A 5 20.77 -2.66 7.35
C PHE A 5 20.47 -3.20 8.74
N HIS A 6 21.00 -4.36 9.14
CA HIS A 6 20.65 -5.00 10.43
C HIS A 6 20.87 -4.09 11.64
N PRO A 7 21.98 -3.33 11.75
CA PRO A 7 22.16 -2.39 12.87
C PRO A 7 21.10 -1.29 12.90
N ALA A 8 20.71 -0.77 11.73
CA ALA A 8 19.69 0.27 11.63
C ALA A 8 18.29 -0.26 11.94
N ILE A 9 17.98 -1.50 11.52
CA ILE A 9 16.73 -2.18 11.87
C ILE A 9 16.62 -2.36 13.38
N ALA A 10 17.71 -2.78 14.05
CA ALA A 10 17.72 -2.93 15.50
C ALA A 10 17.43 -1.59 16.20
N ALA A 11 18.05 -0.49 15.75
CA ALA A 11 17.77 0.84 16.27
C ALA A 11 16.32 1.27 16.05
N ILE A 12 15.74 0.96 14.88
CA ILE A 12 14.33 1.21 14.58
C ILE A 12 13.41 0.44 15.52
N GLN A 13 13.71 -0.84 15.77
CA GLN A 13 12.90 -1.69 16.66
C GLN A 13 12.95 -1.23 18.11
N SER A 14 14.09 -0.71 18.57
CA SER A 14 14.23 -0.15 19.93
C SER A 14 13.79 1.31 20.04
N GLY A 15 13.49 1.99 18.92
CA GLY A 15 13.17 3.43 18.89
C GLY A 15 14.33 4.35 19.24
N ASP A 16 15.57 3.89 19.00
CA ASP A 16 16.80 4.61 19.29
C ASP A 16 17.16 5.57 18.13
N VAL A 17 16.66 6.79 18.23
CA VAL A 17 16.84 7.83 17.21
C VAL A 17 18.31 8.24 17.08
N ASP A 18 19.03 8.38 18.20
CA ASP A 18 20.41 8.84 18.20
C ASP A 18 21.33 7.81 17.54
N ARG A 19 21.11 6.52 17.83
CA ARG A 19 21.83 5.44 17.16
C ARG A 19 21.52 5.39 15.68
N LEU A 20 20.24 5.54 15.29
CA LEU A 20 19.86 5.59 13.89
C LEU A 20 20.52 6.77 13.17
N ARG A 21 20.53 7.95 13.79
CA ARG A 21 21.16 9.15 13.25
C ARG A 21 22.67 8.97 13.07
N ALA A 22 23.34 8.37 14.04
CA ALA A 22 24.77 8.05 13.94
C ALA A 22 25.05 7.09 12.77
N LEU A 23 24.27 6.00 12.65
CA LEU A 23 24.41 5.03 11.55
C LEU A 23 24.22 5.68 10.17
N VAL A 24 23.18 6.51 10.01
CA VAL A 24 22.91 7.20 8.75
C VAL A 24 23.96 8.28 8.46
N SER A 25 24.57 8.87 9.48
CA SER A 25 25.68 9.83 9.29
C SER A 25 26.97 9.12 8.86
N GLU A 26 27.25 7.93 9.39
CA GLU A 26 28.38 7.09 9.01
C GLU A 26 28.22 6.51 7.59
N ASP A 27 27.01 6.06 7.25
CA ASP A 27 26.66 5.55 5.92
C ASP A 27 25.31 6.12 5.44
N PRO A 28 25.32 7.27 4.73
CA PRO A 28 24.11 7.87 4.16
C PRO A 28 23.40 6.96 3.15
N THR A 29 24.11 5.97 2.58
CA THR A 29 23.49 5.04 1.62
C THR A 29 22.46 4.14 2.29
N LEU A 30 22.44 4.02 3.62
CA LEU A 30 21.41 3.28 4.35
C LEU A 30 19.99 3.86 4.12
N ALA A 31 19.87 5.17 3.92
CA ALA A 31 18.57 5.80 3.66
C ALA A 31 18.10 5.61 2.21
N THR A 32 19.03 5.57 1.25
CA THR A 32 18.74 5.60 -0.19
C THR A 32 18.83 4.24 -0.88
N SER A 33 19.57 3.30 -0.31
CA SER A 33 19.81 1.99 -0.90
C SER A 33 18.57 1.12 -0.88
N ARG A 34 18.47 0.28 -1.91
CA ARG A 34 17.50 -0.82 -1.94
C ARG A 34 18.18 -2.13 -1.56
N SER A 35 17.57 -2.86 -0.64
CA SER A 35 17.98 -4.21 -0.27
C SER A 35 17.71 -5.19 -1.42
N SER A 36 18.66 -6.10 -1.66
CA SER A 36 18.51 -7.18 -2.65
C SER A 36 17.52 -8.27 -2.22
N ALA A 37 17.30 -8.41 -0.90
CA ALA A 37 16.26 -9.25 -0.31
C ALA A 37 15.04 -8.41 0.14
N SER A 38 13.85 -9.06 0.20
CA SER A 38 12.53 -8.52 0.60
C SER A 38 12.52 -7.25 1.49
N HIS A 39 11.63 -6.32 1.12
CA HIS A 39 11.44 -4.93 1.61
C HIS A 39 12.58 -4.00 1.20
N PRO A 40 12.40 -3.20 0.13
CA PRO A 40 13.52 -2.54 -0.52
C PRO A 40 14.19 -1.46 0.34
N THR A 41 13.47 -0.60 1.07
CA THR A 41 14.10 0.55 1.73
C THR A 41 13.99 0.50 3.24
N LEU A 42 14.96 1.11 3.92
CA LEU A 42 14.98 1.20 5.38
C LEU A 42 13.75 1.96 5.93
N LEU A 43 13.31 3.01 5.23
CA LEU A 43 12.10 3.75 5.56
C LEU A 43 10.84 2.86 5.44
N GLN A 44 10.76 2.01 4.42
CA GLN A 44 9.65 1.06 4.31
C GLN A 44 9.66 0.02 5.44
N CYS A 45 10.83 -0.42 5.88
CA CYS A 45 10.96 -1.27 7.08
C CYS A 45 10.49 -0.55 8.35
N LEU A 46 10.79 0.74 8.51
CA LEU A 46 10.25 1.53 9.61
C LEU A 46 8.73 1.59 9.58
N VAL A 47 8.11 1.76 8.40
CA VAL A 47 6.65 1.77 8.25
C VAL A 47 6.01 0.43 8.64
N LEU A 48 6.60 -0.69 8.22
CA LEU A 48 6.01 -2.02 8.34
C LEU A 48 6.33 -2.70 9.68
N SER A 49 7.58 -2.59 10.14
CA SER A 49 8.07 -3.27 11.34
C SER A 49 8.22 -2.34 12.55
N GLY A 50 8.39 -1.03 12.31
CA GLY A 50 8.51 -0.01 13.35
C GLY A 50 7.21 0.74 13.65
N ARG A 51 6.04 0.21 13.23
CA ARG A 51 4.73 0.88 13.38
C ARG A 51 4.45 1.33 14.82
N ASP A 52 4.80 0.47 15.77
CA ASP A 52 4.57 0.66 17.21
C ASP A 52 5.85 1.04 17.96
N ALA A 53 6.96 1.26 17.25
CA ALA A 53 8.20 1.69 17.87
C ALA A 53 8.07 3.11 18.44
N PRO A 54 8.68 3.41 19.60
CA PRO A 54 8.74 4.77 20.09
C PRO A 54 9.53 5.63 19.10
N ASN A 55 9.20 6.92 19.04
CA ASN A 55 9.89 7.92 18.22
C ASN A 55 9.90 7.63 16.70
N LYS A 56 8.98 6.78 16.19
CA LYS A 56 8.93 6.41 14.76
C LYS A 56 8.89 7.60 13.80
N ILE A 57 8.24 8.71 14.17
CA ILE A 57 8.14 9.90 13.34
C ILE A 57 9.48 10.64 13.27
N GLU A 58 10.20 10.74 14.39
CA GLU A 58 11.53 11.34 14.39
C GLU A 58 12.53 10.47 13.60
N MET A 59 12.45 9.15 13.76
CA MET A 59 13.25 8.21 12.97
C MET A 59 12.92 8.27 11.47
N ALA A 60 11.64 8.40 11.11
CA ALA A 60 11.22 8.62 9.73
C ALA A 60 11.82 9.93 9.21
N GLN A 61 11.79 11.01 9.98
CA GLN A 61 12.38 12.29 9.60
C GLN A 61 13.89 12.20 9.36
N VAL A 62 14.63 11.42 10.18
CA VAL A 62 16.06 11.16 9.95
C VAL A 62 16.29 10.53 8.58
N LEU A 63 15.52 9.51 8.23
CA LEU A 63 15.64 8.82 6.94
C LEU A 63 15.21 9.71 5.76
N ILE A 64 14.13 10.48 5.92
CA ILE A 64 13.64 11.43 4.91
C ILE A 64 14.68 12.52 4.64
N ASN A 65 15.25 13.11 5.70
CA ASN A 65 16.28 14.14 5.58
C ASN A 65 17.57 13.62 4.93
N ALA A 66 17.84 12.31 5.05
CA ALA A 66 18.94 11.63 4.38
C ALA A 66 18.62 11.18 2.94
N GLY A 67 17.46 11.57 2.40
CA GLY A 67 17.09 11.36 1.00
C GLY A 67 16.39 10.02 0.70
N ALA A 68 15.76 9.39 1.71
CA ALA A 68 14.99 8.17 1.48
C ALA A 68 13.88 8.34 0.43
N ASP A 69 13.64 7.31 -0.37
CA ASP A 69 12.46 7.23 -1.26
C ASP A 69 11.17 7.23 -0.43
N LEU A 70 10.22 8.08 -0.79
CA LEU A 70 8.97 8.28 -0.04
C LEU A 70 7.81 7.47 -0.61
N ASN A 71 7.85 7.10 -1.90
CA ASN A 71 6.70 6.54 -2.62
C ASN A 71 6.43 5.09 -2.22
N GLY A 72 7.46 4.25 -2.14
CA GLY A 72 7.32 2.88 -1.64
C GLY A 72 6.80 2.83 -0.21
N PRO A 73 7.39 3.60 0.73
CA PRO A 73 6.89 3.71 2.10
C PRO A 73 5.45 4.22 2.22
N LEU A 74 5.03 5.20 1.40
CA LEU A 74 3.65 5.70 1.41
C LEU A 74 2.66 4.58 1.04
N GLY A 75 2.99 3.78 0.03
CA GLY A 75 2.23 2.57 -0.28
C GLY A 75 2.15 1.64 0.93
N ALA A 76 3.28 1.32 1.56
CA ALA A 76 3.31 0.47 2.76
C ALA A 76 2.49 1.01 3.94
N CYS A 77 2.30 2.32 4.10
CA CYS A 77 1.39 2.84 5.11
C CYS A 77 -0.05 2.36 4.89
N GLY A 78 -0.46 2.17 3.62
CA GLY A 78 -1.75 1.61 3.24
C GLY A 78 -1.92 0.15 3.65
N SER A 79 -0.86 -0.64 3.81
CA SER A 79 -0.99 -2.05 4.23
C SER A 79 -1.07 -2.25 5.74
N CYS A 80 -0.55 -1.31 6.52
CA CYS A 80 -0.54 -1.37 7.99
C CYS A 80 -1.41 -0.28 8.67
N ASN A 81 -2.19 0.48 7.88
CA ASN A 81 -3.00 1.61 8.33
C ASN A 81 -2.22 2.64 9.17
N ASN A 82 -0.97 2.95 8.77
CA ASN A 82 -0.11 3.88 9.50
C ASN A 82 -0.31 5.33 9.03
N VAL A 83 -1.37 5.95 9.55
CA VAL A 83 -1.83 7.31 9.19
C VAL A 83 -0.79 8.38 9.48
N GLU A 84 -0.14 8.30 10.63
CA GLU A 84 0.79 9.33 11.10
C GLU A 84 2.02 9.43 10.18
N THR A 85 2.60 8.28 9.82
CA THR A 85 3.69 8.25 8.84
C THR A 85 3.20 8.57 7.43
N ALA A 86 2.00 8.16 7.03
CA ALA A 86 1.44 8.54 5.73
C ALA A 86 1.30 10.07 5.60
N ALA A 87 0.80 10.74 6.64
CA ALA A 87 0.66 12.19 6.66
C ALA A 87 2.03 12.87 6.53
N LEU A 88 3.03 12.43 7.30
CA LEU A 88 4.40 12.92 7.20
C LEU A 88 4.95 12.78 5.79
N LEU A 89 4.83 11.60 5.17
CA LEU A 89 5.36 11.34 3.84
C LEU A 89 4.70 12.25 2.79
N LEU A 90 3.38 12.46 2.88
CA LEU A 90 2.65 13.39 2.01
C LEU A 90 3.12 14.84 2.21
N ASP A 91 3.33 15.26 3.46
CA ASP A 91 3.83 16.60 3.78
C ASP A 91 5.26 16.81 3.27
N CYS A 92 6.06 15.74 3.17
CA CYS A 92 7.40 15.74 2.57
C CYS A 92 7.39 15.53 1.03
N GLY A 93 6.23 15.51 0.38
CA GLY A 93 6.13 15.49 -1.08
C GLY A 93 6.11 14.09 -1.71
N ALA A 94 5.76 13.05 -0.95
CA ALA A 94 5.45 11.74 -1.54
C ALA A 94 4.34 11.87 -2.60
N ALA A 95 4.48 11.14 -3.71
CA ALA A 95 3.48 11.16 -4.77
C ALA A 95 2.19 10.49 -4.28
N ILE A 96 1.14 11.28 -4.06
CA ILE A 96 -0.14 10.81 -3.49
C ILE A 96 -0.80 9.68 -4.29
N ASN A 97 -0.65 9.69 -5.62
CA ASN A 97 -1.16 8.65 -6.51
C ASN A 97 -0.12 7.55 -6.81
N GLY A 98 1.06 7.62 -6.18
CA GLY A 98 2.20 6.76 -6.47
C GLY A 98 2.85 7.08 -7.82
N SER A 99 3.89 6.30 -8.16
CA SER A 99 4.67 6.43 -9.40
C SER A 99 4.57 5.21 -10.31
N GLY A 100 3.63 4.29 -10.03
CA GLY A 100 3.47 3.03 -10.77
C GLY A 100 2.00 2.65 -10.97
N GLY A 101 1.74 1.46 -11.52
CA GLY A 101 0.38 0.97 -11.80
C GLY A 101 -0.44 0.55 -10.59
N TRP A 102 0.12 0.70 -9.38
CA TRP A 102 -0.53 0.40 -8.10
C TRP A 102 -0.31 1.58 -7.16
N SER A 103 -1.39 2.28 -6.82
CA SER A 103 -1.37 3.51 -6.04
C SER A 103 -1.45 3.25 -4.53
N PRO A 104 -1.01 4.20 -3.68
CA PRO A 104 -1.19 4.11 -2.23
C PRO A 104 -2.67 3.92 -1.83
N LEU A 105 -3.60 4.54 -2.57
CA LEU A 105 -5.04 4.39 -2.33
C LEU A 105 -5.51 2.96 -2.66
N GLU A 106 -5.00 2.34 -3.71
CA GLU A 106 -5.30 0.94 -4.03
C GLU A 106 -4.75 -0.02 -2.97
N GLU A 107 -3.54 0.22 -2.45
CA GLU A 107 -3.00 -0.56 -1.33
C GLU A 107 -3.90 -0.45 -0.09
N ALA A 108 -4.30 0.77 0.26
CA ALA A 108 -5.15 1.02 1.41
C ALA A 108 -6.55 0.39 1.27
N LEU A 109 -7.14 0.45 0.07
CA LEU A 109 -8.41 -0.22 -0.26
C LEU A 109 -8.31 -1.74 -0.17
N TYR A 110 -7.21 -2.32 -0.66
CA TYR A 110 -6.97 -3.75 -0.59
C TYR A 110 -6.89 -4.26 0.85
N TRP A 111 -6.19 -3.54 1.73
CA TRP A 111 -6.04 -3.90 3.15
C TRP A 111 -7.13 -3.37 4.07
N ASN A 112 -8.11 -2.62 3.55
CA ASN A 112 -9.17 -1.97 4.32
C ASN A 112 -8.64 -1.00 5.40
N SER A 113 -7.56 -0.29 5.09
CA SER A 113 -6.91 0.69 5.95
C SER A 113 -7.65 2.02 5.92
N ARG A 114 -8.80 2.06 6.59
CA ARG A 114 -9.78 3.15 6.49
C ARG A 114 -9.22 4.53 6.77
N ASP A 115 -8.42 4.67 7.82
CA ASP A 115 -7.92 5.99 8.20
C ASP A 115 -6.90 6.52 7.19
N VAL A 116 -6.11 5.62 6.57
CA VAL A 116 -5.23 5.98 5.44
C VAL A 116 -6.03 6.26 4.17
N ILE A 117 -7.11 5.51 3.89
CA ILE A 117 -8.03 5.81 2.78
C ILE A 117 -8.58 7.23 2.94
N ASP A 118 -9.11 7.56 4.12
CA ASP A 118 -9.68 8.87 4.41
C ASP A 118 -8.64 9.97 4.28
N LEU A 119 -7.44 9.78 4.83
CA LEU A 119 -6.33 10.72 4.68
C LEU A 119 -5.99 10.97 3.20
N LEU A 120 -5.80 9.91 2.42
CA LEU A 120 -5.42 10.02 1.00
C LEU A 120 -6.51 10.76 0.20
N LEU A 121 -7.79 10.43 0.41
CA LEU A 121 -8.90 11.11 -0.26
C LEU A 121 -9.00 12.58 0.16
N GLN A 122 -8.85 12.90 1.46
CA GLN A 122 -8.85 14.27 1.96
C GLN A 122 -7.69 15.10 1.38
N ARG A 123 -6.54 14.47 1.14
CA ARG A 123 -5.36 15.10 0.54
C ARG A 123 -5.42 15.13 -1.00
N GLY A 124 -6.50 14.66 -1.62
CA GLY A 124 -6.75 14.79 -3.06
C GLY A 124 -6.28 13.61 -3.91
N ALA A 125 -6.17 12.40 -3.34
CA ALA A 125 -5.92 11.19 -4.13
C ALA A 125 -7.02 11.00 -5.19
N SER A 126 -6.62 10.73 -6.43
CA SER A 126 -7.55 10.66 -7.56
C SER A 126 -8.24 9.30 -7.65
N ILE A 127 -9.54 9.29 -7.96
CA ILE A 127 -10.28 8.09 -8.35
C ILE A 127 -10.08 7.88 -9.85
N CYS A 128 -8.90 7.38 -10.23
CA CYS A 128 -8.43 7.39 -11.62
C CYS A 128 -8.66 6.09 -12.39
N ASN A 129 -9.21 5.05 -11.76
CA ASN A 129 -9.46 3.78 -12.42
C ASN A 129 -10.67 3.04 -11.81
N LEU A 130 -11.11 1.98 -12.49
CA LEU A 130 -12.28 1.20 -12.08
C LEU A 130 -12.07 0.49 -10.74
N ARG A 131 -10.85 0.03 -10.42
CA ARG A 131 -10.54 -0.66 -9.15
C ARG A 131 -10.76 0.26 -7.96
N ILE A 132 -10.26 1.49 -8.04
CA ILE A 132 -10.43 2.51 -6.99
C ILE A 132 -11.92 2.87 -6.84
N ALA A 133 -12.62 3.13 -7.96
CA ALA A 133 -14.03 3.45 -7.93
C ALA A 133 -14.88 2.31 -7.32
N ALA A 134 -14.57 1.06 -7.67
CA ALA A 134 -15.20 -0.13 -7.11
C ALA A 134 -14.90 -0.31 -5.62
N GLY A 135 -13.63 -0.16 -5.21
CA GLY A 135 -13.22 -0.26 -3.81
C GLY A 135 -13.91 0.78 -2.91
N LEU A 136 -14.16 1.98 -3.45
CA LEU A 136 -14.88 3.05 -2.76
C LEU A 136 -16.41 2.94 -2.86
N GLY A 137 -16.93 1.99 -3.64
CA GLY A 137 -18.37 1.87 -3.91
C GLY A 137 -18.96 3.06 -4.68
N ARG A 138 -18.14 3.81 -5.42
CA ARG A 138 -18.53 5.01 -6.18
C ARG A 138 -19.16 4.63 -7.51
N THR A 139 -20.41 4.14 -7.44
CA THR A 139 -21.18 3.69 -8.61
C THR A 139 -21.37 4.76 -9.67
N ASP A 140 -21.47 6.02 -9.23
CA ASP A 140 -21.51 7.21 -10.08
C ASP A 140 -20.27 7.34 -10.98
N VAL A 141 -19.09 6.97 -10.45
CA VAL A 141 -17.83 6.98 -11.20
C VAL A 141 -17.66 5.70 -12.01
N ILE A 142 -18.06 4.54 -11.47
CA ILE A 142 -17.99 3.24 -12.15
C ILE A 142 -18.65 3.30 -13.53
N GLN A 143 -19.82 3.91 -13.64
CA GLN A 143 -20.55 4.01 -14.91
C GLN A 143 -19.78 4.78 -15.98
N SER A 144 -18.98 5.78 -15.59
CA SER A 144 -18.22 6.61 -16.53
C SER A 144 -17.14 5.82 -17.29
N PHE A 145 -16.66 4.71 -16.71
CA PHE A 145 -15.65 3.84 -17.30
C PHE A 145 -16.19 2.86 -18.36
N PHE A 146 -17.50 2.86 -18.61
CA PHE A 146 -18.12 2.05 -19.65
C PHE A 146 -18.56 2.90 -20.85
N SER A 147 -18.40 2.34 -22.05
CA SER A 147 -18.95 2.85 -23.30
C SER A 147 -20.44 2.49 -23.44
N SER A 148 -21.12 3.07 -24.43
CA SER A 148 -22.54 2.80 -24.70
C SER A 148 -22.84 1.35 -25.07
N ASP A 149 -21.85 0.64 -25.61
CA ASP A 149 -21.90 -0.81 -25.90
C ASP A 149 -21.55 -1.68 -24.68
N CYS A 150 -21.44 -1.09 -23.49
CA CYS A 150 -21.03 -1.73 -22.25
C CYS A 150 -19.58 -2.30 -22.25
N SER A 151 -18.72 -1.91 -23.19
CA SER A 151 -17.28 -2.20 -23.14
C SER A 151 -16.56 -1.27 -22.15
N LEU A 152 -15.43 -1.71 -21.61
CA LEU A 152 -14.58 -0.85 -20.79
C LEU A 152 -13.81 0.13 -21.67
N LYS A 153 -13.77 1.38 -21.23
CA LYS A 153 -12.91 2.38 -21.82
C LYS A 153 -11.46 2.21 -21.33
N PRO A 154 -10.45 2.62 -22.11
CA PRO A 154 -9.04 2.56 -21.68
C PRO A 154 -8.77 3.27 -20.35
N GLU A 155 -9.50 4.34 -20.04
CA GLU A 155 -9.38 5.12 -18.81
C GLU A 155 -9.85 4.37 -17.57
N ALA A 156 -10.56 3.24 -17.72
CA ALA A 156 -10.87 2.32 -16.62
C ALA A 156 -9.60 1.75 -15.96
N GLY A 157 -8.44 1.94 -16.60
CA GLY A 157 -7.17 1.36 -16.20
C GLY A 157 -7.12 -0.13 -16.54
N THR A 158 -5.92 -0.69 -16.51
CA THR A 158 -5.78 -2.12 -16.68
C THR A 158 -6.28 -2.81 -15.41
N ILE A 159 -7.32 -3.63 -15.54
CA ILE A 159 -7.79 -4.51 -14.46
C ILE A 159 -6.86 -5.72 -14.45
N ASN A 160 -5.59 -5.45 -14.12
CA ASN A 160 -4.54 -6.45 -13.98
C ASN A 160 -4.38 -6.86 -12.52
N TRP A 161 -3.84 -8.06 -12.33
CA TRP A 161 -3.74 -8.72 -11.03
C TRP A 161 -2.79 -7.85 -10.23
N PRO A 162 -3.11 -7.52 -8.97
CA PRO A 162 -2.37 -6.50 -8.22
C PRO A 162 -0.91 -6.89 -8.04
N TRP A 163 -0.61 -8.19 -8.11
CA TRP A 163 0.75 -8.72 -8.00
C TRP A 163 1.43 -8.95 -9.35
N GLY A 164 0.88 -8.49 -10.48
CA GLY A 164 1.48 -8.72 -11.81
C GLY A 164 1.43 -10.18 -12.25
N ASP A 165 2.51 -10.68 -12.86
CA ASP A 165 2.55 -12.01 -13.47
C ASP A 165 2.81 -13.12 -12.43
N LEU A 166 2.58 -14.39 -12.78
CA LEU A 166 2.89 -15.56 -11.92
C LEU A 166 4.33 -15.54 -11.35
N LYS A 167 5.28 -14.96 -12.08
CA LYS A 167 6.67 -14.78 -11.63
C LYS A 167 6.76 -13.97 -10.34
N VAL A 168 5.93 -12.94 -10.15
CA VAL A 168 5.95 -12.12 -8.94
C VAL A 168 5.39 -12.89 -7.75
N ILE A 169 4.36 -13.72 -7.96
CA ILE A 169 3.80 -14.60 -6.93
C ILE A 169 4.86 -15.61 -6.46
N GLU A 170 5.63 -16.18 -7.38
CA GLU A 170 6.70 -17.13 -7.06
C GLU A 170 7.78 -16.53 -6.15
N HIS A 171 8.13 -15.27 -6.36
CA HIS A 171 9.13 -14.53 -5.58
C HIS A 171 8.56 -13.80 -4.35
N SER A 172 7.26 -13.93 -4.08
CA SER A 172 6.61 -13.33 -2.91
C SER A 172 6.98 -14.06 -1.60
N ASN A 173 6.70 -13.41 -0.47
CA ASN A 173 6.92 -13.98 0.86
C ASN A 173 5.82 -14.97 1.30
N PHE A 174 4.83 -15.28 0.46
CA PHE A 174 3.78 -16.24 0.80
C PHE A 174 4.34 -17.67 0.95
N ASP A 175 3.70 -18.47 1.79
CA ASP A 175 3.98 -19.91 1.86
C ASP A 175 3.52 -20.63 0.59
N ARG A 176 3.87 -21.91 0.46
CA ARG A 176 3.57 -22.69 -0.75
C ARG A 176 2.07 -22.75 -1.04
N GLU A 177 1.25 -22.94 -0.01
CA GLU A 177 -0.20 -22.98 -0.13
C GLU A 177 -0.78 -21.62 -0.56
N GLY A 178 -0.30 -20.51 0.01
CA GLY A 178 -0.67 -19.16 -0.38
C GLY A 178 -0.30 -18.86 -1.83
N LYS A 179 0.90 -19.25 -2.26
CA LYS A 179 1.36 -19.12 -3.66
C LYS A 179 0.47 -19.91 -4.61
N ASP A 180 0.17 -21.17 -4.30
CA ASP A 180 -0.67 -22.03 -5.13
C ASP A 180 -2.11 -21.49 -5.25
N LYS A 181 -2.69 -20.97 -4.16
CA LYS A 181 -4.01 -20.32 -4.18
C LYS A 181 -4.03 -19.05 -5.03
N LEU A 182 -2.99 -18.21 -4.92
CA LEU A 182 -2.87 -16.98 -5.71
C LEU A 182 -2.65 -17.30 -7.19
N ALA A 183 -1.84 -18.31 -7.51
CA ALA A 183 -1.61 -18.77 -8.88
C ALA A 183 -2.88 -19.36 -9.51
N ALA A 184 -3.65 -20.17 -8.78
CA ALA A 184 -4.92 -20.70 -9.25
C ALA A 184 -5.95 -19.59 -9.51
N LYS A 185 -5.98 -18.56 -8.66
CA LYS A 185 -6.84 -17.38 -8.83
C LYS A 185 -6.41 -16.49 -9.99
N PHE A 186 -5.10 -16.40 -10.27
CA PHE A 186 -4.58 -15.74 -11.47
C PHE A 186 -4.92 -16.52 -12.74
N ALA A 187 -4.88 -17.85 -12.71
CA ALA A 187 -5.19 -18.68 -13.88
C ALA A 187 -6.68 -18.67 -14.26
N SER A 188 -7.58 -18.41 -13.31
CA SER A 188 -9.03 -18.30 -13.56
C SER A 188 -9.48 -16.92 -14.06
N TRP A 189 -8.54 -16.01 -14.31
CA TRP A 189 -8.86 -14.66 -14.76
C TRP A 189 -9.18 -14.55 -16.25
N THR A 190 -10.27 -13.84 -16.53
CA THR A 190 -10.74 -13.55 -17.88
C THR A 190 -11.13 -12.07 -17.99
N ASN A 191 -11.01 -11.52 -19.21
CA ASN A 191 -11.35 -10.12 -19.52
C ASN A 191 -12.80 -9.95 -19.99
N ASP A 192 -13.71 -10.89 -19.68
CA ASP A 192 -15.13 -10.69 -19.94
C ASP A 192 -15.76 -9.76 -18.91
N ARG A 193 -16.90 -9.15 -19.28
CA ARG A 193 -17.62 -8.14 -18.48
C ARG A 193 -17.89 -8.60 -17.04
N GLN A 194 -18.30 -9.84 -16.84
CA GLN A 194 -18.69 -10.31 -15.51
C GLN A 194 -17.45 -10.59 -14.65
N SER A 195 -16.39 -11.15 -15.22
CA SER A 195 -15.11 -11.31 -14.53
C SER A 195 -14.48 -9.96 -14.18
N ILE A 196 -14.50 -8.98 -15.08
CA ILE A 196 -14.09 -7.60 -14.81
C ILE A 196 -14.80 -7.00 -13.59
N ILE A 197 -16.13 -7.14 -13.54
CA ILE A 197 -16.95 -6.64 -12.42
C ILE A 197 -16.62 -7.42 -11.15
N ASN A 198 -16.56 -8.75 -11.20
CA ASN A 198 -16.24 -9.60 -10.06
C ASN A 198 -14.84 -9.30 -9.49
N ASN A 199 -13.88 -9.00 -10.36
CA ASN A 199 -12.49 -8.68 -10.02
C ASN A 199 -12.34 -7.28 -9.45
N ALA A 200 -13.01 -6.28 -10.04
CA ALA A 200 -13.13 -4.96 -9.43
C ALA A 200 -13.80 -5.06 -8.05
N CYS A 201 -14.78 -5.96 -7.90
CA CYS A 201 -15.43 -6.26 -6.63
C CYS A 201 -14.53 -7.02 -5.64
N VAL A 202 -13.42 -7.65 -6.02
CA VAL A 202 -12.45 -8.18 -5.04
C VAL A 202 -11.94 -7.03 -4.15
N TYR A 203 -11.74 -5.85 -4.72
CA TYR A 203 -11.36 -4.63 -3.99
C TYR A 203 -12.55 -3.99 -3.25
N ALA A 204 -13.78 -4.24 -3.69
CA ALA A 204 -14.99 -3.84 -2.97
C ALA A 204 -15.35 -4.81 -1.84
N CYS A 205 -14.96 -6.09 -1.91
CA CYS A 205 -15.27 -7.17 -0.95
C CYS A 205 -14.41 -7.11 0.31
N THR A 206 -13.19 -6.58 0.22
CA THR A 206 -12.40 -6.21 1.41
C THR A 206 -13.07 -5.04 2.16
N ALA A 207 -13.70 -4.12 1.43
CA ALA A 207 -14.46 -2.99 1.98
C ALA A 207 -15.91 -3.33 2.40
N THR A 208 -16.62 -4.26 1.76
CA THR A 208 -18.06 -4.55 2.02
C THR A 208 -18.34 -5.48 3.20
N SER A 209 -17.31 -6.07 3.83
CA SER A 209 -17.45 -6.60 5.20
C SER A 209 -17.94 -5.53 6.20
N VAL A 210 -17.82 -4.25 5.82
CA VAL A 210 -18.15 -3.08 6.63
C VAL A 210 -19.61 -2.62 6.43
N LEU A 211 -20.18 -2.70 5.23
CA LEU A 211 -21.56 -2.24 5.00
C LEU A 211 -22.62 -3.16 5.62
N ARG A 212 -22.26 -4.39 6.01
CA ARG A 212 -23.14 -5.27 6.81
C ARG A 212 -23.01 -5.10 8.33
N ASN A 213 -21.98 -4.40 8.81
CA ASN A 213 -21.73 -4.21 10.24
C ASN A 213 -22.09 -2.82 10.78
N SER A 214 -22.94 -2.07 10.07
CA SER A 214 -23.64 -0.88 10.59
C SER A 214 -24.68 -1.19 11.68
N SER A 215 -24.61 -2.37 12.31
CA SER A 215 -25.55 -2.82 13.35
C SER A 215 -24.82 -3.48 14.53
N TYR A 216 -23.74 -2.89 15.06
CA TYR A 216 -23.29 -3.25 16.42
C TYR A 216 -22.99 -2.00 17.26
N LYS A 217 -24.08 -1.54 17.89
CA LYS A 217 -24.23 -0.79 19.14
C LYS A 217 -22.96 -0.22 19.79
N LYS A 218 -22.98 1.11 19.96
CA LYS A 218 -22.55 1.76 21.21
C LYS A 218 -23.02 0.94 22.42
N VAL A 219 -22.08 0.48 23.25
CA VAL A 219 -22.32 0.36 24.69
C VAL A 219 -21.10 0.90 25.40
N HIS A 220 -21.27 2.08 25.99
CA HIS A 220 -20.46 2.57 27.07
C HIS A 220 -20.54 1.60 28.26
N ARG A 221 -19.39 1.16 28.76
CA ARG A 221 -18.91 1.38 30.14
C ARG A 221 -17.51 0.80 30.29
#